data_AF-A0A2G9Z1D6-F1
#
_entry.id   AF-A0A2G9Z1D6-F1
#
_cell.length_a   1.000
_cell.length_b   1.000
_cell.length_c   1.000
_cell.angle_alpha   90.00
_cell.angle_beta   90.00
_cell.angle_gamma   90.00
#
_symmetry.space_group_name_H-M   'P 1'
#
loop_
_entity.id
_entity.type
_entity.pdbx_description
1 polymer ?
#
loop_
_entity_poly.entity_id
_entity_poly.type
_entity_poly.pdbx_seq_one_letter_code
_entity_poly.pdbx_strand_id
1 'polypeptide(L)'
;MDYYFEDNITEKLAMPYVFFSQNNLDQKKILAIYIYNLDVHLLLLSGYSAFSYSSIIAGLSEKHITHIANNAPLDYKKELLNSVFQEYRIKEALEIAEIMDDDLGRNTTRNQDRVKNVIQYIKDNRTVFEF
;
A
#
# COMPACT_ATOMS: atom_id res chain seq x y z
N MET A 1 11.15 37.05 32.65
CA MET A 1 11.63 35.74 33.14
C MET A 1 10.84 34.74 32.33
N ASP A 2 11.47 34.32 31.24
CA ASP A 2 10.82 33.73 30.08
C ASP A 2 10.58 32.25 30.30
N TYR A 3 9.34 31.80 30.09
CA TYR A 3 9.00 30.38 30.09
C TYR A 3 9.38 29.81 28.72
N TYR A 4 10.50 29.07 28.69
CA TYR A 4 10.94 28.23 27.57
C TYR A 4 9.85 27.19 27.26
N PHE A 5 9.14 27.38 26.16
CA PHE A 5 8.08 26.47 25.67
C PHE A 5 8.41 25.85 24.30
N GLU A 6 9.67 25.85 23.87
CA GLU A 6 10.00 25.54 22.46
C GLU A 6 10.77 24.24 22.18
N ASP A 7 11.26 23.48 23.15
CA ASP A 7 12.23 22.41 22.86
C ASP A 7 11.75 20.97 23.09
N ASN A 8 10.47 20.63 22.83
CA ASN A 8 10.05 19.23 23.03
C ASN A 8 8.96 18.65 22.13
N ILE A 9 8.62 19.32 21.03
CA ILE A 9 7.70 18.75 20.02
C ILE A 9 8.49 18.08 18.88
N THR A 10 9.62 18.66 18.49
CA THR A 10 10.39 18.25 17.32
C THR A 10 11.09 16.89 17.47
N GLU A 11 11.48 16.50 18.69
CA GLU A 11 12.04 15.16 18.97
C GLU A 11 10.97 14.05 19.13
N LYS A 12 9.68 14.42 19.31
CA LYS A 12 8.58 13.47 19.59
C LYS A 12 7.87 12.92 18.36
N LEU A 13 8.21 13.39 17.16
CA LEU A 13 7.62 12.97 15.89
C LEU A 13 8.64 12.32 14.95
N ALA A 14 9.73 11.77 15.48
CA ALA A 14 10.64 10.94 14.71
C ALA A 14 9.95 9.60 14.38
N MET A 15 9.11 9.60 13.34
CA MET A 15 8.74 8.33 12.70
C MET A 15 10.04 7.68 12.22
N PRO A 16 10.39 6.48 12.71
CA PRO A 16 11.55 5.79 12.19
C PRO A 16 11.35 5.62 10.68
N TYR A 17 12.36 5.99 9.88
CA TYR A 17 12.39 5.67 8.46
C TYR A 17 12.31 4.15 8.30
N VAL A 18 11.12 3.61 8.08
CA VAL A 18 10.94 2.18 7.84
C VAL A 18 11.24 1.91 6.36
N PHE A 19 12.40 1.30 6.11
CA PHE A 19 12.80 0.89 4.77
C PHE A 19 12.52 -0.60 4.57
N PHE A 20 11.82 -0.93 3.49
CA PHE A 20 11.61 -2.30 3.05
C PHE A 20 12.41 -2.54 1.77
N SER A 21 13.37 -3.46 1.81
CA SER A 21 14.01 -3.96 0.60
C SER A 21 12.96 -4.61 -0.31
N GLN A 22 13.12 -4.54 -1.63
CA GLN A 22 12.16 -5.06 -2.62
C GLN A 22 12.85 -5.98 -3.65
N ASN A 23 13.96 -6.61 -3.26
CA ASN A 23 14.83 -7.34 -4.18
C ASN A 23 14.36 -8.78 -4.48
N ASN A 24 13.49 -9.33 -3.63
CA ASN A 24 12.95 -10.68 -3.80
C ASN A 24 11.51 -10.78 -3.28
N LEU A 25 10.84 -11.89 -3.59
CA LEU A 25 9.44 -12.12 -3.24
C LEU A 25 9.19 -12.12 -1.72
N ASP A 26 10.07 -12.70 -0.90
CA ASP A 26 9.90 -12.71 0.55
C ASP A 26 9.93 -11.30 1.16
N GLN A 27 10.82 -10.45 0.68
CA GLN A 27 10.90 -9.06 1.13
C GLN A 27 9.70 -8.24 0.66
N LYS A 28 9.20 -8.49 -0.57
CA LYS A 28 7.97 -7.90 -1.08
C LYS A 28 6.75 -8.36 -0.27
N LYS A 29 6.71 -9.63 0.13
CA LYS A 29 5.69 -10.20 1.03
C LYS A 29 5.65 -9.48 2.38
N ILE A 30 6.81 -9.24 2.99
CA ILE A 30 6.89 -8.53 4.27
C ILE A 30 6.27 -7.13 4.16
N LEU A 31 6.57 -6.38 3.10
CA LEU A 31 5.94 -5.08 2.87
C LEU A 31 4.43 -5.22 2.65
N ALA A 32 3.98 -6.19 1.84
CA ALA A 32 2.55 -6.40 1.61
C ALA A 32 1.80 -6.72 2.92
N ILE A 33 2.37 -7.56 3.79
CA ILE A 33 1.82 -7.86 5.12
C ILE A 33 1.81 -6.60 6.00
N TYR A 34 2.88 -5.80 5.98
CA TYR A 34 2.93 -4.54 6.71
C TYR A 34 1.80 -3.60 6.27
N ILE A 35 1.64 -3.37 4.97
CA ILE A 35 0.57 -2.53 4.40
C ILE A 35 -0.81 -3.09 4.73
N TYR A 36 -1.00 -4.41 4.67
CA TYR A 36 -2.28 -5.05 4.99
C TYR A 36 -2.73 -4.77 6.44
N ASN A 37 -1.78 -4.72 7.36
CA ASN A 37 -2.02 -4.43 8.78
C ASN A 37 -1.92 -2.93 9.13
N LEU A 38 -1.45 -2.09 8.20
CA LEU A 38 -1.25 -0.67 8.44
C LEU A 38 -2.59 0.05 8.64
N ASP A 39 -2.56 1.10 9.45
CA ASP A 39 -3.70 2.00 9.55
C ASP A 39 -3.87 2.81 8.25
N VAL A 40 -5.13 3.04 7.84
CA VAL A 40 -5.45 3.74 6.58
C VAL A 40 -4.84 5.14 6.53
N HIS A 41 -4.73 5.85 7.65
CA HIS A 41 -4.17 7.19 7.72
C HIS A 41 -2.65 7.19 7.61
N LEU A 42 -2.00 6.17 8.18
CA LEU A 42 -0.54 6.03 8.12
C LEU A 42 -0.05 5.63 6.72
N LEU A 43 -0.90 4.97 5.92
CA LEU A 43 -0.58 4.59 4.55
C LEU A 43 -0.17 5.79 3.68
N LEU A 44 -0.85 6.93 3.85
CA LEU A 44 -0.62 8.15 3.08
C LEU A 44 0.64 8.93 3.51
N LEU A 45 1.35 8.47 4.55
CA LEU A 45 2.64 9.04 4.96
C LEU A 45 3.80 8.49 4.13
N SER A 46 3.54 7.48 3.29
CA SER A 46 4.51 6.94 2.32
C SER A 46 4.71 7.91 1.16
N GLY A 47 5.90 7.93 0.56
CA GLY A 47 6.12 8.70 -0.67
C GLY A 47 5.22 8.22 -1.82
N TYR A 48 4.76 9.15 -2.67
CA TYR A 48 3.81 8.83 -3.76
C TYR A 48 4.29 7.69 -4.69
N SER A 49 5.60 7.61 -4.95
CA SER A 49 6.20 6.56 -5.80
C SER A 49 6.03 5.15 -5.23
N ALA A 50 5.79 5.01 -3.91
CA ALA A 50 5.53 3.72 -3.29
C ALA A 50 4.27 3.07 -3.85
N PHE A 51 3.25 3.85 -4.20
CA PHE A 51 1.98 3.37 -4.76
C PHE A 51 2.14 2.75 -6.15
N SER A 52 3.34 2.83 -6.74
CA SER A 52 3.65 2.10 -7.95
C SER A 52 4.00 0.62 -7.67
N TYR A 53 4.51 0.28 -6.49
CA TYR A 53 5.04 -1.05 -6.22
C TYR A 53 3.94 -2.12 -6.11
N SER A 54 4.19 -3.29 -6.72
CA SER A 54 3.29 -4.44 -6.65
C SER A 54 3.05 -4.94 -5.23
N SER A 55 4.01 -4.77 -4.32
CA SER A 55 3.89 -5.08 -2.90
C SER A 55 2.89 -4.18 -2.16
N ILE A 56 2.80 -2.89 -2.53
CA ILE A 56 1.74 -2.01 -1.99
C ILE A 56 0.38 -2.54 -2.44
N ILE A 57 0.19 -2.76 -3.75
CA ILE A 57 -1.06 -3.30 -4.30
C ILE A 57 -1.43 -4.63 -3.62
N ALA A 58 -0.47 -5.53 -3.47
CA ALA A 58 -0.66 -6.82 -2.81
C ALA A 58 -1.06 -6.68 -1.33
N GLY A 59 -0.69 -5.60 -0.65
CA GLY A 59 -1.08 -5.31 0.73
C GLY A 59 -2.39 -4.52 0.89
N LEU A 60 -2.92 -3.89 -0.16
CA LEU A 60 -4.13 -3.07 -0.05
C LEU A 60 -5.37 -3.92 0.25
N SER A 61 -6.21 -3.42 1.15
CA SER A 61 -7.53 -3.98 1.44
C SER A 61 -8.61 -3.01 0.97
N GLU A 62 -9.87 -3.43 1.03
CA GLU A 62 -11.02 -2.58 0.67
C GLU A 62 -11.02 -1.25 1.46
N LYS A 63 -10.75 -1.30 2.77
CA LYS A 63 -10.62 -0.08 3.59
C LYS A 63 -9.49 0.84 3.10
N HIS A 64 -8.36 0.28 2.67
CA HIS A 64 -7.23 1.06 2.17
C HIS A 64 -7.59 1.73 0.85
N ILE A 65 -8.19 0.99 -0.09
CA ILE A 65 -8.47 1.54 -1.40
C ILE A 65 -9.57 2.60 -1.37
N THR A 66 -10.61 2.41 -0.54
CA THR A 66 -11.62 3.43 -0.29
C THR A 66 -11.03 4.67 0.35
N HIS A 67 -10.10 4.52 1.30
CA HIS A 67 -9.43 5.66 1.92
C HIS A 67 -8.58 6.44 0.92
N ILE A 68 -7.79 5.74 0.09
CA ILE A 68 -6.97 6.35 -0.98
C ILE A 68 -7.86 7.12 -1.95
N ALA A 69 -8.96 6.50 -2.42
CA ALA A 69 -9.88 7.11 -3.38
C ALA A 69 -10.43 8.47 -2.86
N ASN A 70 -10.72 8.56 -1.57
CA ASN A 70 -11.34 9.74 -0.96
C ASN A 70 -10.33 10.79 -0.47
N ASN A 71 -9.12 10.39 -0.06
CA ASN A 71 -8.23 11.27 0.72
C ASN A 71 -6.82 11.42 0.14
N ALA A 72 -6.37 10.50 -0.74
CA ALA A 72 -5.01 10.57 -1.24
C ALA A 72 -4.82 11.73 -2.23
N PRO A 73 -3.64 12.38 -2.24
CA PRO A 73 -3.28 13.33 -3.28
C PRO A 73 -3.35 12.69 -4.67
N LEU A 74 -3.60 13.51 -5.70
CA LEU A 74 -3.78 13.04 -7.07
C LEU A 74 -2.61 12.18 -7.59
N ASP A 75 -1.38 12.54 -7.26
CA ASP A 75 -0.19 11.81 -7.73
C ASP A 75 -0.14 10.36 -7.22
N TYR A 76 -0.64 10.12 -6.00
CA TYR A 76 -0.70 8.79 -5.39
C TYR A 76 -1.70 7.92 -6.13
N LYS A 77 -2.87 8.52 -6.41
CA LYS A 77 -3.93 7.87 -7.18
C LYS A 77 -3.48 7.52 -8.59
N LYS A 78 -2.76 8.43 -9.26
CA LYS A 78 -2.18 8.22 -10.58
C LYS A 78 -1.13 7.11 -10.60
N GLU A 79 -0.22 7.06 -9.63
CA GLU A 79 0.77 5.98 -9.53
C GLU A 79 0.09 4.61 -9.38
N LEU A 80 -0.93 4.54 -8.53
CA LEU A 80 -1.71 3.32 -8.33
C LEU A 80 -2.46 2.92 -9.61
N LEU A 81 -3.12 3.87 -10.26
CA LEU A 81 -3.86 3.65 -11.51
C LEU A 81 -2.93 3.16 -12.61
N ASN A 82 -1.81 3.84 -12.83
CA ASN A 82 -0.80 3.46 -13.82
C ASN A 82 -0.27 2.05 -13.57
N SER A 83 -0.18 1.65 -12.31
CA SER A 83 0.35 0.33 -11.93
C SER A 83 -0.65 -0.79 -12.17
N VAL A 84 -1.94 -0.57 -11.95
CA VAL A 84 -2.98 -1.60 -12.23
C VAL A 84 -3.29 -1.76 -13.73
N PHE A 85 -2.74 -0.91 -14.59
CA PHE A 85 -2.77 -1.10 -16.04
C PHE A 85 -1.51 -1.79 -16.60
N GLN A 86 -0.49 -2.00 -15.76
CA GLN A 86 0.73 -2.70 -16.16
C GLN A 86 0.62 -4.19 -15.81
N GLU A 87 0.49 -5.03 -16.84
CA GLU A 87 0.27 -6.48 -16.68
C GLU A 87 1.32 -7.14 -15.79
N TYR A 88 2.61 -6.80 -15.99
CA TYR A 88 3.70 -7.36 -15.18
C TYR A 88 3.58 -7.00 -13.69
N ARG A 89 3.05 -5.82 -13.35
CA ARG A 89 2.85 -5.40 -11.95
C ARG A 89 1.68 -6.13 -11.31
N ILE A 90 0.61 -6.35 -12.06
CA ILE A 90 -0.54 -7.16 -11.62
C ILE A 90 -0.11 -8.58 -11.35
N LYS A 91 0.65 -9.18 -12.29
CA LYS A 91 1.15 -10.54 -12.13
C LYS A 91 2.00 -10.67 -10.87
N GLU A 92 2.95 -9.76 -10.67
CA GLU A 92 3.78 -9.76 -9.46
C GLU A 92 2.96 -9.53 -8.18
N ALA A 93 1.93 -8.67 -8.20
CA ALA A 93 1.08 -8.46 -7.03
C ALA A 93 0.27 -9.73 -6.66
N LEU A 94 -0.17 -10.49 -7.67
CA LEU A 94 -0.84 -11.77 -7.46
C LEU A 94 0.12 -12.86 -6.98
N GLU A 95 1.35 -12.91 -7.51
CA GLU A 95 2.41 -13.80 -7.01
C GLU A 95 2.74 -13.52 -5.53
N ILE A 96 2.80 -12.24 -5.13
CA ILE A 96 2.98 -11.85 -3.72
C ILE A 96 1.77 -12.28 -2.87
N ALA A 97 0.55 -12.17 -3.40
CA ALA A 97 -0.65 -12.59 -2.68
C ALA A 97 -0.74 -14.11 -2.51
N GLU A 98 -0.29 -14.88 -3.51
CA GLU A 98 -0.23 -16.34 -3.46
C GLU A 98 0.70 -16.82 -2.33
N ILE A 99 1.91 -16.26 -2.23
CA ILE A 99 2.83 -16.62 -1.14
C ILE A 99 2.34 -16.15 0.25
N MET A 100 1.46 -15.13 0.33
CA MET A 100 0.79 -14.77 1.58
C MET A 100 -0.30 -15.79 1.96
N ASP A 101 -0.96 -16.38 0.96
CA ASP A 101 -1.97 -17.40 1.17
C ASP A 101 -1.36 -18.75 1.59
N ASP A 102 -0.19 -19.11 1.05
CA ASP A 102 0.55 -20.31 1.45
C ASP A 102 0.85 -20.34 2.95
N ASP A 103 1.16 -19.18 3.56
CA ASP A 103 1.40 -19.03 5.01
C ASP A 103 0.13 -19.30 5.85
N LEU A 104 -1.07 -19.12 5.27
CA LEU A 104 -2.36 -19.39 5.92
C LEU A 104 -2.80 -20.86 5.80
N GLY A 105 -2.12 -21.63 4.93
CA GLY A 105 -2.39 -23.03 4.67
C GLY A 105 -2.73 -23.31 3.21
N ARG A 106 -2.21 -24.43 2.70
CA ARG A 106 -2.41 -24.89 1.32
C ARG A 106 -3.90 -24.89 0.96
N ASN A 107 -4.24 -24.28 -0.18
CA ASN A 107 -5.59 -24.07 -0.74
C ASN A 107 -6.38 -22.85 -0.21
N THR A 108 -5.75 -21.94 0.52
CA THR A 108 -6.33 -20.62 0.79
C THR A 108 -6.11 -19.71 -0.43
N THR A 109 -7.09 -18.90 -0.83
CA THR A 109 -6.94 -17.88 -1.91
C THR A 109 -7.39 -16.49 -1.46
N ARG A 110 -7.50 -16.29 -0.15
CA ARG A 110 -8.13 -15.11 0.46
C ARG A 110 -7.41 -13.82 0.06
N ASN A 111 -6.08 -13.83 0.01
CA ASN A 111 -5.30 -12.67 -0.38
C ASN A 111 -5.35 -12.45 -1.89
N GLN A 112 -5.26 -13.50 -2.70
CA GLN A 112 -5.39 -13.38 -4.14
C GLN A 112 -6.74 -12.78 -4.54
N ASP A 113 -7.84 -13.23 -3.95
CA ASP A 113 -9.18 -12.73 -4.25
C ASP A 113 -9.36 -11.28 -3.77
N ARG A 114 -8.82 -10.94 -2.59
CA ARG A 114 -8.75 -9.54 -2.14
C ARG A 114 -8.01 -8.65 -3.14
N VAL A 115 -6.85 -9.08 -3.63
CA VAL A 115 -6.04 -8.28 -4.56
C VAL A 115 -6.75 -8.11 -5.90
N LYS A 116 -7.41 -9.16 -6.42
CA LYS A 116 -8.26 -9.05 -7.62
C LYS A 116 -9.37 -8.02 -7.42
N ASN A 117 -10.05 -8.04 -6.28
CA ASN A 117 -11.11 -7.06 -5.98
C ASN A 117 -10.58 -5.63 -5.91
N VAL A 118 -9.41 -5.41 -5.30
CA VAL A 118 -8.76 -4.08 -5.26
C VAL A 118 -8.42 -3.60 -6.67
N ILE A 119 -7.81 -4.44 -7.50
CA ILE A 119 -7.45 -4.10 -8.88
C ILE A 119 -8.71 -3.75 -9.67
N GLN A 120 -9.76 -4.57 -9.54
CA GLN A 120 -11.03 -4.34 -10.23
C GLN A 120 -11.69 -3.05 -9.78
N TYR A 121 -11.72 -2.77 -8.47
CA TYR A 121 -12.24 -1.53 -7.92
C TYR A 121 -11.55 -0.30 -8.51
N ILE A 122 -10.22 -0.31 -8.64
CA ILE A 122 -9.46 0.81 -9.22
C ILE A 122 -9.82 1.00 -10.70
N LYS A 123 -9.92 -0.10 -11.45
CA LYS A 123 -10.28 -0.07 -12.87
C LYS A 123 -11.70 0.46 -13.10
N ASP A 124 -12.66 -0.01 -12.30
CA ASP A 124 -14.06 0.38 -12.40
C ASP A 124 -14.30 1.83 -11.97
N ASN A 125 -13.48 2.33 -11.03
CA ASN A 125 -13.59 3.68 -10.50
C ASN A 125 -12.50 4.60 -11.07
N ARG A 126 -12.02 4.34 -12.29
CA ARG A 126 -10.91 5.06 -12.93
C ARG A 126 -10.98 6.59 -12.77
N THR A 127 -12.15 7.18 -12.96
CA THR A 127 -12.36 8.63 -12.84
C THR A 127 -11.96 9.19 -11.47
N VAL A 128 -12.18 8.43 -10.39
CA VAL A 128 -11.79 8.83 -9.02
C VAL A 128 -10.27 8.85 -8.83
N PHE A 129 -9.54 8.11 -9.67
CA PHE A 129 -8.09 8.01 -9.63
C PHE A 129 -7.38 8.94 -10.65
N GLU A 130 -8.14 9.50 -11.60
CA GLU A 130 -7.65 10.47 -12.59
C GLU A 130 -7.86 11.93 -12.17
N PHE A 131 -8.79 12.20 -11.24
CA PHE A 131 -9.21 13.52 -10.78
C PHE A 131 -9.26 13.60 -9.24
#